data_AF-A0A6B2TI67-F1
#
_entry.id   AF-A0A6B2TI67-F1
#
_cell.length_a   1.000
_cell.length_b   1.000
_cell.length_c   1.000
_cell.angle_alpha   90.00
_cell.angle_beta   90.00
_cell.angle_gamma   90.00
#
_symmetry.space_group_name_H-M   'P 1'
#
loop_
_entity.id
_entity.type
_entity.pdbx_description
1 polymer ?
#
loop_
_entity_poly.entity_id
_entity_poly.type
_entity_poly.pdbx_seq_one_letter_code
_entity_poly.pdbx_strand_id
1 'polypeptide(L)'
;MTTPTPLTWLYAPGDRPDVVAKALLAGADAVIVDLEDAVAPDRKAYARAATAELLSSPQPLPVHVRVNALDGPLAEDDLRAVAPLPGVAGLRLPTVT
;
A
#
# COMPACT_ATOMS: atom_id res chain seq x y z
N MET A 1 21.54 10.10 10.78
CA MET A 1 21.64 8.63 10.73
C MET A 1 21.09 8.21 9.37
N THR A 2 21.87 7.55 8.52
CA THR A 2 21.39 7.06 7.23
C THR A 2 20.34 5.99 7.49
N THR A 3 19.14 6.13 6.91
CA THR A 3 18.13 5.08 6.95
C THR A 3 18.76 3.81 6.37
N PRO A 4 18.81 2.69 7.12
CA PRO A 4 19.39 1.46 6.58
C PRO A 4 18.61 1.04 5.33
N THR A 5 19.32 0.51 4.34
CA THR A 5 18.70 0.00 3.10
C THR A 5 17.71 -1.11 3.46
N PRO A 6 16.42 -0.99 3.10
CA PRO A 6 15.44 -2.03 3.41
C PRO A 6 15.76 -3.32 2.65
N LEU A 7 15.91 -4.43 3.38
CA LEU A 7 16.25 -5.76 2.86
C LEU A 7 15.00 -6.62 2.65
N THR A 8 13.97 -6.41 3.47
CA THR A 8 12.75 -7.20 3.50
C THR A 8 11.52 -6.34 3.23
N TRP A 9 10.71 -6.75 2.27
CA TRP A 9 9.49 -6.05 1.85
C TRP A 9 8.33 -7.03 1.91
N LEU A 10 7.38 -6.79 2.81
CA LEU A 10 6.26 -7.70 3.03
C LEU A 10 4.99 -7.17 2.35
N TYR A 11 4.45 -7.94 1.41
CA TYR A 11 3.17 -7.64 0.77
C TYR A 11 1.99 -8.05 1.65
N ALA A 12 0.97 -7.19 1.71
CA ALA A 12 -0.31 -7.48 2.34
C ALA A 12 -1.46 -6.90 1.50
N PRO A 13 -2.55 -7.65 1.26
CA PRO A 13 -3.67 -7.18 0.45
C PRO A 13 -4.46 -6.09 1.18
N GLY A 14 -4.73 -4.97 0.49
CA GLY A 14 -5.41 -3.80 1.06
C GLY A 14 -6.85 -4.06 1.47
N ASP A 15 -7.49 -5.12 0.97
CA ASP A 15 -8.84 -5.53 1.38
C ASP A 15 -8.87 -6.45 2.62
N ARG A 16 -7.72 -6.67 3.28
CA ARG A 16 -7.56 -7.45 4.51
C ARG A 16 -6.84 -6.63 5.61
N PRO A 17 -7.52 -5.67 6.26
CA PRO A 17 -6.90 -4.81 7.27
C PRO A 17 -6.26 -5.57 8.45
N ASP A 18 -6.82 -6.73 8.81
CA ASP A 18 -6.27 -7.61 9.85
C ASP A 18 -4.92 -8.22 9.46
N VAL A 19 -4.71 -8.51 8.17
CA VAL A 19 -3.44 -9.00 7.62
C VAL A 19 -2.43 -7.86 7.54
N VAL A 20 -2.85 -6.67 7.09
CA VAL A 20 -1.99 -5.48 7.05
C VAL A 20 -1.50 -5.10 8.46
N ALA A 21 -2.39 -5.10 9.45
CA ALA A 21 -2.02 -4.83 10.85
C ALA A 21 -0.98 -5.82 11.39
N LYS A 22 -1.10 -7.11 11.04
CA LYS A 22 -0.08 -8.12 11.40
C LYS A 22 1.24 -7.89 10.66
N ALA A 23 1.19 -7.53 9.37
CA ALA A 23 2.37 -7.25 8.57
C ALA A 23 3.20 -6.09 9.15
N LEU A 24 2.54 -5.03 9.63
CA LEU A 24 3.18 -3.90 10.30
C LEU A 24 3.92 -4.26 11.60
N LEU A 25 3.62 -5.42 12.17
CA LEU A 25 4.22 -5.93 13.41
C LEU A 25 5.14 -7.14 13.16
N ALA A 26 5.30 -7.58 11.91
CA ALA A 26 6.01 -8.82 11.56
C ALA A 26 7.55 -8.67 11.51
N GLY A 27 8.08 -7.46 11.68
CA GLY A 27 9.53 -7.20 11.66
C GLY A 27 10.14 -7.07 10.26
N ALA A 28 9.34 -6.79 9.23
CA ALA A 28 9.84 -6.41 7.91
C ALA A 28 10.38 -4.97 7.92
N ASP A 29 11.36 -4.68 7.06
CA ASP A 29 11.90 -3.33 6.91
C ASP A 29 10.89 -2.36 6.30
N ALA A 30 10.00 -2.87 5.44
CA ALA A 30 8.90 -2.12 4.85
C ALA A 30 7.70 -3.03 4.55
N VAL A 31 6.50 -2.44 4.56
CA VAL A 31 5.26 -3.12 4.15
C VAL A 31 4.76 -2.52 2.85
N ILE A 32 4.28 -3.37 1.95
CA ILE A 32 3.60 -2.99 0.73
C ILE A 32 2.13 -3.37 0.86
N VAL A 33 1.26 -2.36 0.96
CA VAL A 33 -0.18 -2.58 0.87
C VAL A 33 -0.56 -2.66 -0.60
N ASP A 34 -1.13 -3.78 -0.99
CA ASP A 34 -1.45 -4.06 -2.39
C ASP A 34 -2.90 -3.74 -2.71
N LEU A 35 -3.13 -2.86 -3.69
CA LEU A 35 -4.44 -2.58 -4.28
C LEU A 35 -4.64 -3.32 -5.61
N GLU A 36 -3.62 -3.97 -6.13
CA GLU A 36 -3.60 -4.62 -7.45
C GLU A 36 -3.82 -6.14 -7.35
N ASP A 37 -2.89 -6.99 -7.78
CA ASP A 37 -3.18 -8.42 -8.03
C ASP A 37 -3.68 -9.22 -6.81
N ALA A 38 -3.33 -8.82 -5.59
CA ALA A 38 -3.78 -9.52 -4.38
C ALA A 38 -5.22 -9.16 -3.96
N VAL A 39 -5.90 -8.27 -4.69
CA VAL A 39 -7.26 -7.80 -4.39
C VAL A 39 -8.22 -8.18 -5.51
N ALA A 40 -9.31 -8.85 -5.15
CA ALA A 40 -10.37 -9.20 -6.09
C ALA A 40 -11.04 -7.95 -6.71
N PRO A 41 -11.50 -7.98 -7.98
CA PRO A 41 -12.04 -6.81 -8.66
C PRO A 41 -13.18 -6.09 -7.92
N ASP A 42 -14.09 -6.84 -7.30
CA ASP A 42 -15.23 -6.34 -6.51
C ASP A 42 -14.81 -5.74 -5.15
N ARG A 43 -13.57 -6.00 -4.72
CA ARG A 43 -13.00 -5.52 -3.45
C ARG A 43 -12.12 -4.29 -3.61
N LYS A 44 -11.80 -3.86 -4.83
CA LYS A 44 -10.87 -2.74 -5.12
C LYS A 44 -11.25 -1.44 -4.40
N ALA A 45 -12.52 -1.06 -4.47
CA ALA A 45 -13.01 0.16 -3.82
C ALA A 45 -12.86 0.08 -2.28
N TYR A 46 -13.15 -1.08 -1.69
CA TYR A 46 -12.95 -1.31 -0.26
C TYR A 46 -11.47 -1.29 0.12
N ALA A 47 -10.61 -1.97 -0.64
CA ALA A 47 -9.17 -2.00 -0.41
C ALA A 47 -8.57 -0.60 -0.38
N ARG A 48 -8.97 0.25 -1.34
CA ARG A 48 -8.55 1.64 -1.44
C ARG A 48 -8.98 2.43 -0.20
N ALA A 49 -10.25 2.32 0.19
CA ALA A 49 -10.80 3.03 1.35
C ALA A 49 -10.10 2.60 2.65
N ALA A 50 -9.94 1.29 2.89
CA ALA A 50 -9.28 0.76 4.07
C ALA A 50 -7.79 1.14 4.13
N THR A 51 -7.10 1.12 2.98
CA THR A 51 -5.71 1.57 2.88
C THR A 51 -5.59 3.06 3.17
N ALA A 52 -6.52 3.88 2.67
CA ALA A 52 -6.52 5.31 2.92
C ALA A 52 -6.79 5.64 4.40
N GLU A 53 -7.72 4.92 5.04
CA GLU A 53 -8.00 5.04 6.47
C GLU A 53 -6.76 4.67 7.30
N LEU A 54 -6.11 3.54 7.02
CA LEU A 54 -4.90 3.13 7.73
C LEU A 54 -3.79 4.19 7.60
N LEU A 55 -3.60 4.74 6.40
CA LEU A 55 -2.48 5.62 6.09
C LEU A 55 -2.79 7.11 6.33
N SER A 56 -3.98 7.46 6.85
CA SER A 56 -4.27 8.81 7.31
C SER A 56 -3.40 9.25 8.50
N SER A 57 -2.68 8.31 9.11
CA SER A 57 -1.68 8.54 10.14
C SER A 57 -0.35 7.85 9.82
N PRO A 58 0.80 8.39 10.29
CA PRO A 58 2.10 7.73 10.19
C PRO A 58 2.11 6.32 10.79
N GLN A 59 2.96 5.46 10.23
CA GLN A 59 3.10 4.06 10.62
C GLN A 59 4.48 3.79 11.26
N PRO A 60 4.65 2.73 12.07
CA PRO A 60 5.89 2.46 12.80
C PRO A 60 7.08 2.10 11.88
N LEU A 61 6.81 1.81 10.61
CA LEU A 61 7.78 1.51 9.57
C LEU A 61 7.28 2.04 8.22
N PRO A 62 8.15 2.20 7.20
CA PRO A 62 7.77 2.68 5.87
C PRO A 62 6.69 1.80 5.21
N VAL A 63 5.54 2.40 4.89
CA VAL A 63 4.48 1.73 4.12
C VAL A 63 4.45 2.27 2.71
N HIS A 64 4.58 1.37 1.75
CA HIS A 64 4.37 1.65 0.35
C HIS A 64 3.01 1.13 -0.09
N VAL A 65 2.41 1.77 -1.10
CA VAL A 65 1.15 1.29 -1.70
C VAL A 65 1.42 0.88 -3.14
N ARG A 66 1.08 -0.36 -3.50
CA ARG A 66 1.02 -0.77 -4.90
C ARG A 66 -0.36 -0.43 -5.44
N VAL A 67 -0.40 0.57 -6.32
CA VAL A 67 -1.62 1.03 -7.00
C VAL A 67 -1.95 0.13 -8.18
N ASN A 68 -3.16 0.22 -8.73
CA ASN A 68 -3.49 -0.45 -9.98
C ASN A 68 -2.74 0.17 -11.18
N ALA A 69 -2.68 -0.57 -12.30
CA ALA A 69 -2.01 -0.16 -13.54
C ALA A 69 -2.43 1.23 -14.02
N LEU A 70 -1.43 2.05 -14.39
CA LEU A 70 -1.60 3.49 -14.69
C LEU A 70 -2.43 3.79 -15.94
N ASP A 71 -2.52 2.84 -16.87
CA ASP A 71 -3.38 2.88 -18.04
C ASP A 71 -4.80 2.33 -17.77
N GLY A 72 -5.02 1.79 -16.57
CA GLY A 72 -6.29 1.24 -16.13
C GLY A 72 -7.22 2.26 -15.48
N PRO A 73 -8.53 1.94 -15.37
CA PRO A 73 -9.55 2.88 -14.90
C PRO A 73 -9.47 3.19 -13.40
N LEU A 74 -8.66 2.46 -12.63
CA LEU A 74 -8.59 2.59 -11.16
C LEU A 74 -7.42 3.45 -10.68
N ALA A 75 -6.43 3.72 -11.53
CA ALA A 75 -5.18 4.37 -11.11
C ALA A 75 -5.40 5.76 -10.56
N GLU A 76 -6.19 6.59 -11.24
CA GLU A 76 -6.42 7.97 -10.80
C GLU A 76 -7.05 8.02 -9.41
N ASP A 77 -8.04 7.18 -9.15
CA ASP A 77 -8.68 7.13 -7.84
C ASP A 77 -7.75 6.59 -6.75
N ASP A 78 -6.95 5.56 -7.07
CA ASP A 78 -5.96 5.01 -6.13
C ASP A 78 -4.95 6.11 -5.75
N LEU A 79 -4.38 6.80 -6.74
CA LEU A 79 -3.42 7.89 -6.54
C LEU A 79 -4.03 9.05 -5.74
N ARG A 80 -5.25 9.48 -6.09
CA ARG A 80 -5.94 10.56 -5.37
C ARG A 80 -6.20 10.17 -3.91
N ALA A 81 -6.52 8.92 -3.65
CA ALA A 81 -6.80 8.43 -2.30
C ALA A 81 -5.54 8.32 -1.44
N VAL A 82 -4.42 7.83 -1.98
CA VAL A 82 -3.26 7.47 -1.15
C VAL A 82 -2.08 8.44 -1.22
N ALA A 83 -1.84 9.10 -2.36
CA ALA A 83 -0.68 9.98 -2.52
C ALA A 83 -0.56 11.13 -1.50
N PRO A 84 -1.65 11.79 -1.03
CA PRO A 84 -1.53 12.89 -0.08
C PRO A 84 -1.39 12.42 1.39
N LEU A 85 -1.47 11.13 1.66
CA LEU A 85 -1.58 10.61 3.01
C LEU A 85 -0.23 10.59 3.75
N PRO A 86 -0.18 11.04 5.02
CA PRO A 86 1.07 11.13 5.78
C PRO A 86 1.68 9.77 6.12
N GLY A 87 0.92 8.68 6.07
CA GLY A 87 1.40 7.33 6.28
C GLY A 87 2.05 6.69 5.05
N VAL A 88 1.97 7.31 3.87
CA VAL A 88 2.56 6.76 2.63
C VAL A 88 4.02 7.19 2.51
N ALA A 89 4.91 6.21 2.60
CA ALA A 89 6.34 6.38 2.38
C ALA A 89 6.75 6.28 0.90
N GLY A 90 5.90 5.67 0.05
CA GLY A 90 6.13 5.61 -1.38
C GLY A 90 5.05 4.87 -2.16
N LEU A 91 5.08 5.02 -3.48
CA LEU A 91 4.19 4.32 -4.41
C LEU A 91 4.95 3.23 -5.15
N ARG A 92 4.29 2.10 -5.41
CA ARG A 92 4.76 1.02 -6.27
C ARG A 92 3.86 1.01 -7.51
N LEU A 93 4.46 1.25 -8.67
CA LEU A 93 3.77 1.25 -9.96
C LEU A 93 3.88 -0.14 -10.58
N PRO A 94 2.78 -0.83 -10.90
CA PRO A 94 2.84 -2.09 -11.59
C PRO A 94 3.12 -1.86 -13.08
N THR A 95 3.71 -2.87 -13.74
CA THR A 95 3.79 -2.98 -15.19
C THR A 95 4.29 -1.72 -15.91
N VAL A 96 5.41 -1.15 -15.45
CA VAL A 96 6.08 -0.03 -16.13
C VAL A 96 6.86 -0.57 -17.32
N THR A 97 6.50 -0.15 -18.53
CA THR A 97 7.17 -0.49 -19.81
C THR A 97 7.67 0.76 -20.51
#